data_AF-A0A316ABZ1-F1
#
_entry.id   AF-A0A316ABZ1-F1
#
_cell.length_a   1.000
_cell.length_b   1.000
_cell.length_c   1.000
_cell.angle_alpha   90.00
_cell.angle_beta   90.00
_cell.angle_gamma   90.00
#
_symmetry.space_group_name_H-M   'P 1'
#
loop_
_entity.id
_entity.type
_entity.pdbx_description
1 polymer ?
#
loop_
_entity_poly.entity_id
_entity_poly.type
_entity_poly.pdbx_seq_one_letter_code
_entity_poly.pdbx_strand_id
1 'polypeptide(L)'
;MTPHDRWVDVFRYLPVPLLLLVLTVGLVAAATAAVPGMRRGDRRAAAVASCRVLLAGALLGVLALTQVTSYGGGRVNLVPFASIASELGNANPRLAVANILGNALLFVPVGLLLPTATGWRWSRSAVAVVVLVVAIELLQLLTGRSADIDDVILNSLGGVLAAVPGAWIARRASALPPRVRTSGARTGV
;
A
#
# COMPACT_ATOMS: atom_id res chain seq x y z
N MET A 1 33.12 -11.69 -5.69
CA MET A 1 31.72 -11.66 -5.20
C MET A 1 30.92 -12.67 -5.99
N THR A 2 30.48 -13.75 -5.36
CA THR A 2 29.74 -14.84 -6.03
C THR A 2 28.27 -14.45 -6.23
N PRO A 3 27.52 -15.10 -7.15
CA PRO A 3 26.10 -14.80 -7.38
C PRO A 3 25.21 -14.95 -6.13
N HIS A 4 25.63 -15.79 -5.17
CA HIS A 4 24.92 -16.05 -3.92
C HIS A 4 25.05 -14.87 -2.95
N ASP A 5 26.21 -14.20 -2.92
CA ASP A 5 26.46 -13.05 -2.04
C ASP A 5 25.52 -11.87 -2.38
N ARG A 6 25.16 -11.72 -3.66
CA ARG A 6 24.35 -10.61 -4.17
C ARG A 6 22.91 -10.59 -3.66
N TRP A 7 22.34 -11.75 -3.31
CA TRP A 7 20.96 -11.83 -2.77
C TRP A 7 20.91 -11.49 -1.28
N VAL A 8 21.93 -11.91 -0.54
CA VAL A 8 22.07 -11.62 0.89
C VAL A 8 22.16 -10.10 1.12
N ASP A 9 22.78 -9.36 0.20
CA ASP A 9 22.90 -7.90 0.30
C ASP A 9 21.54 -7.19 0.22
N VAL A 10 20.65 -7.57 -0.71
CA VAL A 10 19.33 -6.93 -0.85
C VAL A 10 18.49 -7.10 0.43
N PHE A 11 18.47 -8.31 1.01
CA PHE A 11 17.74 -8.58 2.25
C PHE A 11 18.36 -7.95 3.49
N ARG A 12 19.64 -7.54 3.44
CA ARG A 12 20.25 -6.75 4.51
C ARG A 12 19.72 -5.31 4.56
N TYR A 13 19.30 -4.75 3.43
CA TYR A 13 18.77 -3.38 3.35
C TYR A 13 17.26 -3.30 3.54
N LEU A 14 16.53 -4.39 3.28
CA LEU A 14 15.10 -4.49 3.59
C LEU A 14 14.90 -4.90 5.05
N PRO A 15 14.12 -4.17 5.85
CA PRO A 15 13.78 -4.58 7.21
C PRO A 15 12.73 -5.71 7.17
N VAL A 16 13.12 -6.88 6.66
CA VAL A 16 12.25 -8.06 6.45
C VAL A 16 11.45 -8.43 7.70
N PRO A 17 12.03 -8.45 8.93
CA PRO A 17 11.25 -8.74 10.13
C PRO A 17 10.10 -7.74 10.37
N LEU A 18 10.34 -6.44 10.12
CA LEU A 18 9.32 -5.40 10.26
C LEU A 18 8.21 -5.58 9.21
N LEU A 19 8.58 -5.88 7.96
CA LEU A 19 7.62 -6.13 6.89
C LEU A 19 6.71 -7.32 7.21
N LEU A 20 7.29 -8.43 7.67
CA LEU A 20 6.55 -9.62 8.07
C LEU A 20 5.64 -9.35 9.27
N LEU A 21 6.13 -8.58 10.25
CA LEU A 21 5.33 -8.19 11.42
C LEU A 21 4.10 -7.36 11.00
N VAL A 22 4.30 -6.30 10.22
CA VAL A 22 3.22 -5.43 9.75
C VAL A 22 2.21 -6.22 8.93
N LEU A 23 2.68 -7.08 8.03
CA LEU A 23 1.81 -7.94 7.21
C LEU A 23 0.98 -8.89 8.07
N THR A 24 1.61 -9.60 9.01
CA THR A 24 0.94 -10.60 9.85
C THR A 24 -0.08 -9.94 10.76
N VAL A 25 0.31 -8.87 11.45
CA VAL A 25 -0.60 -8.11 12.34
C VAL A 25 -1.76 -7.53 11.53
N GLY A 26 -1.48 -6.96 10.35
CA GLY A 26 -2.50 -6.41 9.47
C GLY A 26 -3.52 -7.45 9.01
N LEU A 27 -3.06 -8.65 8.61
CA LEU A 27 -3.94 -9.74 8.17
C LEU A 27 -4.80 -10.28 9.32
N VAL A 28 -4.21 -10.47 10.50
CA VAL A 28 -4.95 -10.91 11.69
C VAL A 28 -6.01 -9.88 12.07
N ALA A 29 -5.65 -8.60 12.13
CA ALA A 29 -6.58 -7.52 12.46
C ALA A 29 -7.68 -7.36 11.39
N ALA A 30 -7.36 -7.57 10.12
CA ALA A 30 -8.34 -7.53 9.05
C ALA A 30 -9.33 -8.70 9.11
N ALA A 31 -8.85 -9.89 9.49
CA ALA A 31 -9.69 -11.07 9.70
C ALA A 31 -10.62 -10.89 10.90
N THR A 32 -10.14 -10.34 12.02
CA THR A 32 -10.99 -10.04 13.18
C THR A 32 -12.03 -8.97 12.86
N ALA A 33 -11.67 -7.93 12.12
CA ALA A 33 -12.60 -6.89 11.66
C ALA A 33 -13.70 -7.42 10.71
N ALA A 34 -13.45 -8.54 10.00
CA ALA A 34 -14.44 -9.18 9.14
C ALA A 34 -15.56 -9.89 9.92
N VAL A 35 -15.26 -10.38 11.14
CA VAL A 35 -16.13 -11.27 11.92
C VAL A 35 -17.54 -10.73 12.12
N PRO A 36 -17.77 -9.47 12.52
CA PRO A 36 -19.11 -8.95 12.71
C PRO A 36 -19.94 -8.92 11.43
N GLY A 37 -19.31 -8.62 10.28
CA GLY A 37 -19.98 -8.64 8.97
C GLY A 37 -20.35 -10.07 8.56
N MET A 38 -19.41 -11.01 8.73
CA MET A 38 -19.64 -12.43 8.45
C MET A 38 -20.75 -13.02 9.31
N ARG A 39 -20.79 -12.70 10.61
CA ARG A 39 -21.86 -13.15 11.54
C ARG A 39 -23.24 -12.64 11.15
N ARG A 40 -23.33 -11.48 10.50
CA ARG A 40 -24.59 -10.91 9.98
C ARG A 40 -24.94 -11.42 8.57
N GLY A 41 -24.08 -12.23 7.95
CA GLY A 41 -24.22 -12.64 6.54
C GLY A 41 -23.90 -11.53 5.54
N ASP A 42 -23.38 -10.38 6.01
CA ASP A 42 -23.03 -9.23 5.19
C ASP A 42 -21.55 -9.30 4.78
N ARG A 43 -21.31 -9.99 3.66
CA ARG A 43 -19.97 -10.13 3.07
C ARG A 43 -19.37 -8.79 2.65
N ARG A 44 -20.21 -7.80 2.31
CA ARG A 44 -19.75 -6.47 1.91
C ARG A 44 -19.24 -5.71 3.12
N ALA A 45 -20.00 -5.70 4.22
CA ALA A 45 -19.55 -5.08 5.47
C ALA A 45 -18.24 -5.72 5.97
N ALA A 46 -18.11 -7.05 5.87
CA ALA A 46 -16.88 -7.76 6.21
C ALA A 46 -15.70 -7.30 5.35
N ALA A 47 -15.86 -7.27 4.01
CA ALA A 47 -14.80 -6.84 3.10
C ALA A 47 -14.38 -5.38 3.32
N VAL A 48 -15.33 -4.48 3.54
CA VAL A 48 -15.05 -3.06 3.81
C VAL A 48 -14.27 -2.91 5.12
N ALA A 49 -14.67 -3.62 6.18
CA ALA A 49 -13.98 -3.58 7.47
C ALA A 49 -12.54 -4.09 7.34
N SER A 50 -12.33 -5.24 6.69
CA SER A 50 -10.99 -5.77 6.42
C SER A 50 -10.14 -4.80 5.60
N CYS A 51 -10.69 -4.22 4.52
CA CYS A 51 -9.95 -3.29 3.67
C CYS A 51 -9.54 -2.02 4.42
N ARG A 52 -10.37 -1.52 5.34
CA ARG A 52 -10.02 -0.34 6.17
C ARG A 52 -8.86 -0.64 7.11
N VAL A 53 -8.85 -1.83 7.73
CA VAL A 53 -7.75 -2.24 8.60
C VAL A 53 -6.47 -2.46 7.80
N LEU A 54 -6.55 -3.15 6.66
CA LEU A 54 -5.38 -3.33 5.78
C LEU A 54 -4.86 -2.00 5.24
N LEU A 55 -5.75 -1.06 4.91
CA LEU A 55 -5.37 0.27 4.45
C LEU A 55 -4.64 1.04 5.55
N ALA A 56 -5.15 1.03 6.78
CA ALA A 56 -4.48 1.64 7.92
C ALA A 56 -3.11 0.99 8.18
N GLY A 57 -3.04 -0.34 8.15
CA GLY A 57 -1.78 -1.08 8.28
C GLY A 57 -0.78 -0.77 7.18
N ALA A 58 -1.22 -0.65 5.92
CA ALA A 58 -0.38 -0.27 4.79
C ALA A 58 0.17 1.15 4.96
N LEU A 59 -0.67 2.12 5.35
CA LEU A 59 -0.22 3.50 5.60
C LEU A 59 0.78 3.58 6.74
N LEU A 60 0.54 2.85 7.85
CA LEU A 60 1.50 2.74 8.94
C LEU A 60 2.80 2.08 8.50
N GLY A 61 2.73 1.04 7.67
CA GLY A 61 3.89 0.39 7.09
C GLY A 61 4.71 1.33 6.21
N VAL A 62 4.06 2.10 5.33
CA VAL A 62 4.72 3.12 4.49
C VAL A 62 5.40 4.17 5.36
N LEU A 63 4.71 4.70 6.37
CA LEU A 63 5.30 5.66 7.31
C LEU A 63 6.48 5.04 8.08
N ALA A 64 6.33 3.82 8.61
CA ALA A 64 7.40 3.15 9.33
C ALA A 64 8.62 2.93 8.43
N LEU A 65 8.43 2.45 7.20
CA LEU A 65 9.52 2.21 6.26
C LEU A 65 10.21 3.52 5.89
N THR A 66 9.46 4.50 5.36
CA THR A 66 10.03 5.78 4.90
C THR A 66 10.74 6.55 6.01
N GLN A 67 10.23 6.51 7.24
CA GLN A 67 10.85 7.20 8.37
C GLN A 67 12.02 6.42 8.98
N VAL A 68 11.98 5.09 9.02
CA VAL A 68 13.08 4.28 9.59
C VAL A 68 14.24 4.11 8.63
N THR A 69 14.00 4.05 7.32
CA THR A 69 15.08 3.82 6.33
C THR A 69 15.70 5.11 5.80
N SER A 70 15.03 6.26 5.92
CA SER A 70 15.60 7.56 5.58
C SER A 70 16.56 8.05 6.67
N TYR A 71 17.78 7.49 6.69
CA TYR A 71 18.92 8.01 7.46
C TYR A 71 19.97 8.55 6.50
N GLY A 72 19.95 9.85 6.27
CA GLY A 72 20.97 10.57 5.51
C GLY A 72 20.74 12.06 5.69
N GLY A 73 21.80 12.83 5.98
CA GLY A 73 21.69 14.27 6.21
C GLY A 73 20.92 14.92 5.05
N GLY A 74 19.81 15.59 5.37
CA GLY A 74 18.73 15.94 4.44
C GLY A 74 19.18 16.39 3.06
N ARG A 75 19.19 15.46 2.11
CA ARG A 75 19.41 15.76 0.69
C ARG A 75 18.06 15.95 0.04
N VAL A 76 17.89 17.08 -0.65
CA VAL A 76 16.67 17.40 -1.38
C VAL A 76 16.97 17.30 -2.87
N ASN A 77 16.35 16.33 -3.55
CA ASN A 77 16.36 16.22 -5.00
C ASN A 77 15.01 16.67 -5.57
N LEU A 78 15.04 17.73 -6.37
CA LEU A 78 13.86 18.24 -7.09
C LEU A 78 14.01 18.09 -8.62
N VAL A 79 15.10 17.49 -9.09
CA VAL A 79 15.34 17.26 -10.52
C VAL A 79 14.73 15.90 -10.89
N PRO A 80 13.66 15.87 -11.72
CA PRO A 80 13.05 14.62 -12.11
C PRO A 80 14.02 13.70 -12.85
N PHE A 81 13.91 12.41 -12.55
CA PHE A 81 14.69 11.29 -13.06
C PHE A 81 16.16 11.28 -12.67
N ALA A 82 16.64 12.22 -11.86
CA ALA A 82 18.05 12.29 -11.47
C ALA A 82 18.47 11.12 -10.58
N SER A 83 17.65 10.76 -9.58
CA SER A 83 17.92 9.65 -8.69
C SER A 83 17.70 8.31 -9.40
N ILE A 84 16.68 8.22 -10.25
CA ILE A 84 16.48 7.04 -11.11
C ILE A 84 17.69 6.81 -12.02
N ALA A 85 18.21 7.85 -12.67
CA ALA A 85 19.40 7.75 -13.52
C ALA A 85 20.64 7.36 -12.71
N SER A 86 20.80 7.93 -11.51
CA SER A 86 21.87 7.57 -10.57
C SER A 86 21.81 6.10 -10.15
N GLU A 87 20.62 5.59 -9.83
CA GLU A 87 20.39 4.18 -9.49
C GLU A 87 20.71 3.28 -10.69
N LEU A 88 20.25 3.62 -11.89
CA LEU A 88 20.56 2.84 -13.10
C LEU A 88 22.06 2.82 -13.45
N GLY A 89 22.82 3.85 -13.04
CA GLY A 89 24.28 3.90 -13.15
C GLY A 89 25.02 3.11 -12.06
N ASN A 90 24.32 2.51 -11.10
CA ASN A 90 24.93 1.77 -10.00
C ASN A 90 25.66 0.50 -10.51
N ALA A 91 26.85 0.23 -9.97
CA ALA A 91 27.64 -0.96 -10.31
C ALA A 91 26.89 -2.27 -10.04
N ASN A 92 25.87 -2.25 -9.17
CA ASN A 92 24.97 -3.36 -8.94
C ASN A 92 23.58 -3.11 -9.57
N PRO A 93 23.34 -3.54 -10.82
CA PRO A 93 22.06 -3.30 -11.51
C PRO A 93 20.86 -3.97 -10.83
N ARG A 94 21.09 -5.01 -10.02
CA ARG A 94 20.01 -5.68 -9.28
C ARG A 94 19.52 -4.83 -8.11
N LEU A 95 20.44 -4.15 -7.43
CA LEU A 95 20.10 -3.22 -6.35
C LEU A 95 19.33 -2.02 -6.92
N ALA A 96 19.79 -1.48 -8.05
CA ALA A 96 19.11 -0.41 -8.78
C ALA A 96 17.64 -0.77 -9.10
N VAL A 97 17.42 -1.95 -9.69
CA VAL A 97 16.08 -2.45 -10.01
C VAL A 97 15.25 -2.65 -8.74
N ALA A 98 15.84 -3.18 -7.67
CA ALA A 98 15.14 -3.38 -6.40
C ALA A 98 14.71 -2.04 -5.76
N ASN A 99 15.54 -1.00 -5.82
CA ASN A 99 15.23 0.33 -5.31
C ASN A 99 14.08 0.98 -6.11
N ILE A 100 14.20 1.01 -7.44
CA ILE A 100 13.19 1.60 -8.32
C ILE A 100 11.85 0.86 -8.19
N LEU A 101 11.86 -0.48 -8.22
CA LEU A 101 10.64 -1.27 -8.05
C LEU A 101 10.10 -1.17 -6.62
N GLY A 102 10.96 -1.10 -5.61
CA GLY A 102 10.56 -0.94 -4.21
C GLY A 102 9.72 0.32 -4.03
N ASN A 103 10.20 1.46 -4.54
CA ASN A 103 9.46 2.72 -4.50
C ASN A 103 8.19 2.65 -5.37
N ALA A 104 8.26 2.09 -6.58
CA ALA A 104 7.06 1.94 -7.40
C ALA A 104 5.98 1.05 -6.75
N LEU A 105 6.36 0.03 -5.97
CA LEU A 105 5.41 -0.92 -5.37
C LEU A 105 4.89 -0.48 -4.00
N LEU A 106 5.54 0.47 -3.33
CA LEU A 106 5.25 0.87 -1.96
C LEU A 106 3.79 1.33 -1.75
N PHE A 107 3.23 2.06 -2.72
CA PHE A 107 1.85 2.57 -2.67
C PHE A 107 0.80 1.71 -3.37
N VAL A 108 1.19 0.58 -3.97
CA VAL A 108 0.25 -0.36 -4.62
C VAL A 108 -0.83 -0.86 -3.65
N PRO A 109 -0.52 -1.28 -2.40
CA PRO A 109 -1.55 -1.72 -1.46
C PRO A 109 -2.57 -0.62 -1.16
N VAL A 110 -2.12 0.62 -1.00
CA VAL A 110 -3.00 1.78 -0.74
C VAL A 110 -3.95 2.00 -1.92
N GLY A 111 -3.44 2.01 -3.15
CA GLY A 111 -4.24 2.15 -4.37
C GLY A 111 -5.29 1.03 -4.52
N LEU A 112 -4.91 -0.22 -4.25
CA LEU A 112 -5.83 -1.37 -4.33
C LEU A 112 -6.96 -1.31 -3.30
N LEU A 113 -6.65 -0.90 -2.07
CA LEU A 113 -7.57 -0.98 -0.94
C LEU A 113 -8.53 0.22 -0.85
N LEU A 114 -8.08 1.40 -1.28
CA LEU A 114 -8.84 2.66 -1.18
C LEU A 114 -10.27 2.57 -1.72
N PRO A 115 -10.52 2.09 -2.95
CA PRO A 115 -11.87 2.04 -3.51
C PRO A 115 -12.85 1.20 -2.68
N THR A 116 -12.41 0.04 -2.16
CA THR A 116 -13.27 -0.83 -1.34
C THR A 116 -13.47 -0.23 0.06
N ALA A 117 -12.44 0.36 0.66
CA ALA A 117 -12.52 0.97 1.99
C ALA A 117 -13.43 2.21 2.05
N THR A 118 -13.50 2.97 0.95
CA THR A 118 -14.17 4.28 0.88
C THR A 118 -15.41 4.32 -0.02
N GLY A 119 -15.57 3.37 -0.94
CA GLY A 119 -16.57 3.41 -2.01
C GLY A 119 -16.24 4.38 -3.14
N TRP A 120 -15.01 4.90 -3.20
CA TRP A 120 -14.60 5.88 -4.21
C TRP A 120 -14.37 5.25 -5.59
N ARG A 121 -14.52 6.08 -6.64
CA ARG A 121 -14.09 5.73 -8.01
C ARG A 121 -12.57 5.75 -8.09
N TRP A 122 -12.01 5.02 -9.07
CA TRP A 122 -10.57 4.93 -9.30
C TRP A 122 -9.89 6.31 -9.39
N SER A 123 -10.52 7.29 -10.05
CA SER A 123 -9.96 8.63 -10.23
C SER A 123 -9.80 9.39 -8.91
N ARG A 124 -10.81 9.31 -8.02
CA ARG A 124 -10.72 9.93 -6.68
C ARG A 124 -9.69 9.22 -5.81
N SER A 125 -9.60 7.90 -5.89
CA SER A 125 -8.56 7.13 -5.20
C SER A 125 -7.16 7.47 -5.72
N ALA A 126 -6.99 7.64 -7.03
CA ALA A 126 -5.74 8.04 -7.66
C ALA A 126 -5.28 9.43 -7.17
N VAL A 127 -6.18 10.42 -7.13
CA VAL A 127 -5.87 11.75 -6.57
C VAL A 127 -5.46 11.64 -5.10
N ALA A 128 -6.17 10.85 -4.30
CA ALA A 128 -5.84 10.66 -2.89
C ALA A 128 -4.47 10.00 -2.68
N VAL A 129 -4.11 9.02 -3.53
CA VAL A 129 -2.76 8.43 -3.53
C VAL A 129 -1.71 9.52 -3.77
N VAL A 130 -1.84 10.30 -4.84
CA VAL A 130 -0.85 11.35 -5.18
C VAL A 130 -0.71 12.36 -4.03
N VAL A 131 -1.83 12.80 -3.45
CA VAL A 131 -1.83 13.71 -2.30
C VAL A 131 -1.12 13.08 -1.09
N LEU A 132 -1.37 11.81 -0.80
CA LEU A 132 -0.70 11.10 0.30
C LEU A 132 0.80 10.96 0.06
N VAL A 133 1.22 10.59 -1.14
CA VAL A 133 2.63 10.49 -1.51
C VAL A 133 3.34 11.82 -1.29
N VAL A 134 2.79 12.91 -1.83
CA VAL A 134 3.35 14.26 -1.65
C VAL A 134 3.37 14.65 -0.18
N ALA A 135 2.33 14.35 0.59
CA ALA A 135 2.28 14.67 2.02
C ALA A 135 3.36 13.93 2.82
N ILE A 136 3.67 12.67 2.48
CA ILE A 136 4.74 11.90 3.13
C ILE A 136 6.11 12.51 2.79
N GLU A 137 6.33 12.87 1.52
CA GLU A 137 7.58 13.51 1.08
C GLU A 137 7.81 14.85 1.79
N LEU A 138 6.76 15.66 1.90
CA LEU A 138 6.80 16.93 2.64
C LEU A 138 7.07 16.70 4.13
N LEU A 139 6.48 15.66 4.74
CA LEU A 139 6.75 15.32 6.13
C LEU A 139 8.22 14.89 6.33
N GLN A 140 8.81 14.14 5.38
CA GLN A 140 10.23 13.82 5.41
C GLN A 140 11.08 15.09 5.36
N LEU A 141 10.77 16.01 4.44
CA LEU A 141 11.45 17.30 4.35
C LEU A 141 11.36 18.10 5.67
N LEU A 142 10.18 18.18 6.27
CA LEU A 142 9.95 18.90 7.54
C LEU A 142 10.63 18.24 8.74
N THR A 143 10.86 16.93 8.69
CA THR A 143 11.57 16.18 9.74
C THR A 143 13.09 16.14 9.52
N GLY A 144 13.60 16.91 8.55
CA GLY A 144 15.03 17.01 8.25
C GLY A 144 15.59 15.78 7.51
N ARG A 145 14.71 14.95 6.94
CA ARG A 145 15.08 13.80 6.13
C ARG A 145 15.24 14.19 4.66
N SER A 146 15.83 13.26 3.90
CA SER A 146 15.92 13.43 2.45
C SER A 146 14.53 13.45 1.82
N ALA A 147 14.40 14.28 0.79
CA ALA A 147 13.22 14.36 -0.04
C ALA A 147 13.62 14.21 -1.52
N ASP A 148 12.88 13.42 -2.28
CA ASP A 148 13.18 13.06 -3.66
C ASP A 148 11.92 13.08 -4.54
N ILE A 149 11.95 13.92 -5.59
CA ILE A 149 10.87 13.98 -6.58
C ILE A 149 10.67 12.64 -7.31
N ASP A 150 11.71 11.81 -7.44
CA ASP A 150 11.60 10.51 -8.09
C ASP A 150 10.80 9.51 -7.24
N ASP A 151 10.89 9.62 -5.92
CA ASP A 151 10.08 8.82 -5.00
C ASP A 151 8.60 9.21 -5.13
N VAL A 152 8.32 10.51 -5.26
CA VAL A 152 6.95 10.99 -5.52
C VAL A 152 6.42 10.42 -6.84
N ILE A 153 7.23 10.43 -7.90
CA ILE A 153 6.84 9.92 -9.22
C ILE A 153 6.57 8.41 -9.16
N LEU A 154 7.51 7.62 -8.64
CA LEU A 154 7.42 6.16 -8.60
C LEU A 154 6.26 5.69 -7.71
N ASN A 155 6.17 6.21 -6.49
CA ASN A 155 5.08 5.88 -5.56
C ASN A 155 3.71 6.24 -6.15
N SER A 156 3.60 7.44 -6.75
CA SER A 156 2.35 7.88 -7.39
C SER A 156 1.97 6.96 -8.53
N LEU A 157 2.91 6.61 -9.41
CA LEU A 157 2.65 5.73 -10.55
C LEU A 157 2.08 4.38 -10.08
N GLY A 158 2.73 3.73 -9.13
CA GLY A 158 2.28 2.44 -8.61
C GLY A 158 0.89 2.50 -7.97
N GLY A 159 0.66 3.46 -7.08
CA GLY A 159 -0.63 3.59 -6.41
C GLY A 159 -1.77 4.00 -7.36
N VAL A 160 -1.50 4.84 -8.37
CA VAL A 160 -2.49 5.21 -9.39
C VAL A 160 -2.84 4.01 -10.28
N LEU A 161 -1.84 3.27 -10.76
CA LEU A 161 -2.06 2.04 -11.54
C LEU A 161 -2.85 0.99 -10.75
N ALA A 162 -2.61 0.90 -9.45
CA ALA A 162 -3.33 0.01 -8.53
C ALA A 162 -4.79 0.44 -8.26
N ALA A 163 -5.12 1.73 -8.36
CA ALA A 163 -6.47 2.22 -8.09
C ALA A 163 -7.52 1.70 -9.08
N VAL A 164 -7.12 1.40 -10.32
CA VAL A 164 -8.00 0.86 -11.37
C VAL A 164 -8.50 -0.55 -11.04
N PRO A 165 -7.63 -1.57 -10.83
CA PRO A 165 -8.08 -2.88 -10.39
C PRO A 165 -8.76 -2.84 -9.01
N GLY A 166 -8.30 -1.98 -8.08
CA GLY A 166 -8.98 -1.77 -6.80
C GLY A 166 -10.45 -1.37 -6.96
N ALA A 167 -10.74 -0.42 -7.84
CA ALA A 167 -12.11 0.01 -8.11
C ALA A 167 -12.94 -1.06 -8.81
N TRP A 168 -12.30 -1.87 -9.66
CA TRP A 168 -12.97 -3.02 -10.28
C TRP A 168 -13.36 -4.08 -9.24
N ILE A 169 -12.48 -4.37 -8.28
CA ILE A 169 -12.77 -5.27 -7.14
C ILE A 169 -13.93 -4.72 -6.31
N ALA A 170 -13.89 -3.42 -5.96
CA ALA A 170 -14.92 -2.77 -5.16
C ALA A 170 -16.32 -2.83 -5.82
N ARG A 171 -16.39 -2.67 -7.15
CA ARG A 171 -17.63 -2.82 -7.92
C ARG A 171 -18.18 -4.23 -7.88
N ARG A 172 -17.32 -5.25 -7.96
CA ARG A 172 -17.76 -6.66 -7.85
C ARG A 172 -18.24 -7.01 -6.46
N ALA A 173 -17.59 -6.50 -5.42
CA ALA A 173 -18.02 -6.70 -4.04
C ALA A 173 -19.37 -6.04 -3.73
N SER A 174 -19.75 -4.97 -4.44
CA SER A 174 -21.03 -4.28 -4.28
C SER A 174 -22.17 -4.84 -5.14
N ALA A 175 -21.88 -5.63 -6.18
CA ALA A 175 -22.87 -6.27 -7.04
C ALA A 175 -23.45 -7.58 -6.47
N LEU A 176 -22.96 -8.06 -5.32
CA LEU A 176 -23.50 -9.26 -4.67
C LEU A 176 -24.83 -8.92 -3.97
N PRO A 177 -25.96 -9.55 -4.33
CA PRO A 177 -27.24 -9.25 -3.70
C PRO A 177 -27.18 -9.56 -2.20
N PRO A 178 -27.80 -8.73 -1.33
CA PRO A 178 -28.01 -9.11 0.05
C PRO A 178 -28.76 -10.44 0.06
N ARG A 179 -28.27 -11.46 0.78
CA ARG A 179 -29.07 -12.66 0.98
C ARG A 179 -30.35 -12.22 1.67
N VAL A 180 -31.47 -12.32 0.96
CA VAL A 180 -32.79 -12.22 1.57
C VAL A 180 -32.80 -13.24 2.70
N ARG A 181 -32.85 -12.75 3.94
CA ARG A 181 -33.23 -13.60 5.06
C ARG A 181 -34.62 -14.08 4.71
N THR A 182 -34.75 -15.32 4.27
CA THR A 182 -36.03 -16.02 4.33
C THR A 182 -36.34 -16.09 5.82
N SER A 183 -37.05 -15.08 6.33
CA SER A 183 -37.74 -15.15 7.60
C SER A 183 -38.53 -16.44 7.53
N GLY A 184 -38.21 -17.39 8.40
CA GLY A 184 -38.94 -18.64 8.50
C GLY A 184 -40.42 -18.30 8.48
N ALA A 185 -41.13 -18.88 7.52
CA ALA A 185 -42.57 -18.92 7.54
C ALA A 185 -42.95 -19.51 8.90
N ARG A 186 -43.36 -18.65 9.83
CA ARG A 186 -44.29 -19.04 10.87
C ARG A 186 -45.59 -19.35 10.14
N THR A 187 -45.72 -20.58 9.66
CA THR A 187 -47.05 -21.16 9.48
C THR A 187 -47.57 -21.41 10.90
N GLY A 188 -48.37 -20.46 11.37
CA GLY A 188 -49.29 -20.72 12.46
C GLY A 188 -50.39 -21.67 11.99
N VAL A 189 -50.93 -22.36 13.00
CA VAL A 189 -52.07 -23.28 13.01
C VAL A 189 -51.75 -24.70 12.53
#